data_AF-A0A2H0V5R1-F1
#
_entry.id   AF-A0A2H0V5R1-F1
#
_cell.length_a   1.000
_cell.length_b   1.000
_cell.length_c   1.000
_cell.angle_alpha   90.00
_cell.angle_beta   90.00
_cell.angle_gamma   90.00
#
_symmetry.space_group_name_H-M   'P 1'
#
loop_
_entity.id
_entity.type
_entity.pdbx_description
1 polymer ?
#
loop_
_entity_poly.entity_id
_entity_poly.type
_entity_poly.pdbx_seq_one_letter_code
_entity_poly.pdbx_strand_id
1 'polypeptide(L)'
;MVKKDKSNWWEPALMLFAELSGWVVIPILLGVFLGSWLDERYGTSPWLFVTSVAIAFVVTNVGIVKRATKAMKDITSQEENSPSLKVTADRGNKNKKE
;
A
#
# COMPACT_ATOMS: atom_id res chain seq x y z
N MET A 1 -26.86 21.97 -18.93
CA MET A 1 -25.59 22.64 -18.55
C MET A 1 -24.70 21.60 -17.88
N VAL A 2 -23.65 21.13 -18.56
CA VAL A 2 -22.72 20.14 -18.00
C VAL A 2 -21.79 20.89 -17.03
N LYS A 3 -21.80 20.53 -15.74
CA LYS A 3 -20.85 21.05 -14.77
C LYS A 3 -19.46 20.61 -15.20
N LYS A 4 -18.64 21.56 -15.62
CA LYS A 4 -17.22 21.36 -15.91
C LYS A 4 -16.52 21.40 -14.56
N ASP A 5 -16.36 20.24 -13.92
CA ASP A 5 -15.49 20.13 -12.76
C ASP A 5 -14.11 20.61 -13.21
N LYS A 6 -13.71 21.79 -12.74
CA LYS A 6 -12.33 22.28 -12.85
C LYS A 6 -11.49 21.50 -11.84
N SER A 7 -11.49 20.17 -11.93
CA SER A 7 -10.53 19.35 -11.20
C SER A 7 -9.18 19.70 -11.80
N ASN A 8 -8.41 20.47 -11.06
CA ASN A 8 -7.11 20.90 -11.49
C ASN A 8 -6.26 19.64 -11.70
N TRP A 9 -5.70 19.45 -12.90
CA TRP A 9 -4.96 18.23 -13.24
C TRP A 9 -3.77 17.92 -12.30
N TRP A 10 -3.28 18.93 -11.58
CA TRP A 10 -2.20 18.82 -10.60
C TRP A 10 -2.68 18.44 -9.19
N GLU A 11 -3.96 18.67 -8.87
CA GLU A 11 -4.56 18.38 -7.57
C GLU A 11 -4.41 16.92 -7.16
N PRO A 12 -4.78 15.92 -7.99
CA PRO A 12 -4.59 14.52 -7.64
C PRO A 12 -3.12 14.13 -7.47
N ALA A 13 -2.21 14.72 -8.27
CA ALA A 13 -0.78 14.47 -8.12
C ALA A 13 -0.24 15.01 -6.79
N LEU A 14 -0.69 16.20 -6.38
CA LEU A 14 -0.32 16.80 -5.10
C LEU A 14 -0.88 16.01 -3.91
N MET A 15 -2.11 15.51 -4.03
CA MET A 15 -2.75 14.66 -3.01
C MET A 15 -1.97 13.36 -2.81
N LEU A 16 -1.63 12.66 -3.90
CA LEU A 16 -0.82 11.43 -3.85
C LEU A 16 0.56 11.69 -3.24
N PHE A 17 1.21 12.78 -3.64
CA PHE A 17 2.50 13.16 -3.07
C PHE A 17 2.42 13.42 -1.56
N ALA A 18 1.39 14.14 -1.11
CA ALA A 18 1.19 14.45 0.30
C ALA A 18 0.87 13.20 1.12
N GLU A 19 0.05 12.30 0.60
CA GLU A 19 -0.31 11.04 1.26
C GLU A 19 0.91 10.12 1.41
N LEU A 20 1.69 9.95 0.33
CA LEU A 20 2.91 9.14 0.35
C LEU A 20 3.99 9.76 1.26
N SER A 21 4.22 11.06 1.13
CA SER A 21 5.23 11.76 1.95
C SER A 21 4.84 11.76 3.42
N GLY A 22 3.55 11.98 3.73
CA GLY A 22 3.03 11.88 5.09
C GLY A 22 3.25 10.50 5.69
N TRP A 23 2.95 9.44 4.93
CA TRP A 23 3.13 8.06 5.40
C TRP A 23 4.60 7.67 5.61
N VAL A 24 5.55 8.26 4.88
CA VAL A 24 6.99 8.02 5.05
C VAL A 24 7.56 8.81 6.22
N VAL A 25 7.13 10.06 6.39
CA VAL A 25 7.64 10.95 7.45
C VAL A 25 7.23 10.46 8.85
N ILE A 26 6.03 9.91 9.01
CA ILE A 26 5.53 9.40 10.30
C ILE A 26 6.45 8.33 10.93
N PRO A 27 6.77 7.20 10.27
CA PRO A 27 7.63 6.16 10.84
C PRO A 27 9.07 6.62 11.01
N ILE A 28 9.56 7.55 10.18
CA ILE A 28 10.88 8.16 10.35
C ILE A 28 10.92 8.97 11.64
N LEU A 29 9.97 9.90 11.84
CA LEU A 29 9.90 10.72 13.05
C LEU A 29 9.68 9.87 14.30
N LEU A 30 8.81 8.86 14.22
CA LEU A 30 8.58 7.91 15.31
C LEU A 30 9.89 7.18 15.65
N GLY A 31 10.63 6.74 14.63
CA GLY A 31 11.93 6.08 14.79
C GLY A 31 12.98 7.01 15.42
N VAL A 32 13.08 8.25 14.96
CA VAL A 32 14.04 9.23 15.51
C VAL A 32 13.72 9.52 16.98
N PHE A 33 12.44 9.76 17.31
CA PHE A 33 12.03 10.13 18.67
C PHE A 33 12.16 8.96 19.67
N LEU A 34 11.77 7.75 19.27
CA LEU A 34 11.97 6.54 20.06
C LEU A 34 13.45 6.18 20.18
N GLY A 35 14.22 6.36 19.11
CA GLY A 35 15.64 6.07 19.06
C GLY A 35 16.44 6.97 19.99
N SER A 36 16.18 8.28 19.97
CA SER A 36 16.85 9.24 20.85
C SER A 36 16.50 9.03 22.32
N TRP A 37 15.23 8.75 22.64
CA TRP A 37 14.80 8.48 24.02
C TRP A 37 15.45 7.22 24.60
N LEU A 38 15.62 6.18 23.78
CA LEU A 38 16.29 4.96 24.20
C LEU A 38 17.80 5.18 24.34
N ASP A 39 18.42 5.97 23.46
CA ASP A 39 19.85 6.31 23.52
C ASP A 39 20.22 7.07 24.79
N GLU A 40 19.35 8.01 25.20
CA GLU A 40 19.50 8.79 26.43
C GLU A 40 19.32 7.93 27.70
N ARG A 41 18.55 6.83 27.60
CA ARG A 41 18.35 5.88 28.71
C ARG A 41 19.53 4.92 28.92
N TYR A 42 20.24 4.55 27.84
CA TYR A 42 21.32 3.55 27.87
C TYR A 42 22.74 4.13 27.71
N GLY A 43 22.88 5.40 27.35
CA GLY A 43 24.18 6.08 27.22
C GLY A 43 24.99 5.66 26.00
N THR A 44 24.36 5.03 25.01
CA THR A 44 25.03 4.32 23.89
C THR A 44 25.08 5.15 22.60
N SER A 45 25.61 6.36 22.65
CA SER A 45 25.66 7.22 21.45
C SER A 45 26.49 6.57 20.32
N PRO A 46 25.99 6.35 19.08
CA PRO A 46 24.65 6.57 18.51
C PRO A 46 24.05 5.27 17.89
N TRP A 47 24.05 4.15 18.62
CA TRP A 47 23.64 2.84 18.07
C TRP A 47 22.12 2.64 17.99
N LEU A 48 21.38 3.28 18.90
CA LEU A 48 19.92 3.12 18.99
C LEU A 48 19.18 3.92 17.93
N PHE A 49 19.72 5.05 17.46
CA PHE A 49 19.22 5.77 16.29
C PHE A 49 19.20 4.89 15.04
N VAL A 50 20.31 4.20 14.75
CA VAL A 50 20.44 3.30 13.59
C VAL A 50 19.48 2.13 13.71
N THR A 51 19.36 1.56 14.91
CA THR A 51 18.47 0.43 15.17
C THR A 51 17.00 0.82 14.98
N SER A 52 16.62 2.02 15.41
CA SER A 52 15.25 2.53 15.25
C SER A 52 14.87 2.80 13.79
N VAL A 53 15.78 3.40 13.01
CA VAL A 53 15.61 3.57 11.56
C VAL A 53 15.52 2.21 10.86
N ALA A 54 16.37 1.25 11.25
CA ALA A 54 16.32 -0.10 10.69
C ALA A 54 14.98 -0.81 11.00
N ILE A 55 14.45 -0.68 12.22
CA ILE A 55 13.13 -1.23 12.59
C ILE A 55 12.02 -0.54 11.79
N ALA A 56 12.01 0.80 11.70
CA ALA A 56 11.02 1.53 10.92
C ALA A 56 11.05 1.14 9.44
N PHE A 57 12.24 0.93 8.88
CA PHE A 57 12.43 0.46 7.51
C PHE A 57 11.86 -0.97 7.31
N VAL A 58 12.14 -1.89 8.23
CA VAL A 58 11.62 -3.27 8.18
C VAL A 58 10.09 -3.28 8.30
N VAL A 59 9.51 -2.52 9.24
CA VAL A 59 8.06 -2.42 9.42
C VAL A 59 7.38 -1.86 8.18
N THR A 60 7.98 -0.84 7.55
CA THR A 60 7.46 -0.25 6.31
C THR A 60 7.46 -1.26 5.17
N ASN A 61 8.56 -1.98 4.96
CA ASN A 61 8.66 -3.01 3.92
C ASN A 61 7.64 -4.13 4.12
N VAL A 62 7.50 -4.64 5.35
CA VAL A 62 6.52 -5.70 5.67
C VAL A 62 5.08 -5.21 5.47
N GLY A 63 4.78 -3.97 5.85
CA GLY A 63 3.46 -3.36 5.66
C GLY A 63 3.07 -3.23 4.18
N ILE A 64 4.01 -2.79 3.34
CA ILE A 64 3.80 -2.66 1.88
C ILE A 64 3.58 -4.03 1.25
N VAL A 65 4.46 -5.01 1.53
CA VAL A 65 4.35 -6.37 0.97
C VAL A 65 2.99 -6.98 1.33
N LYS A 66 2.57 -6.88 2.60
CA LYS A 66 1.30 -7.45 3.05
C LYS A 66 0.09 -6.82 2.37
N ARG A 67 0.12 -5.50 2.13
CA ARG A 67 -0.94 -4.80 1.38
C ARG A 67 -0.93 -5.16 -0.11
N ALA A 68 0.24 -5.25 -0.71
CA ALA A 68 0.41 -5.64 -2.11
C ALA A 68 -0.07 -7.07 -2.38
N THR A 69 0.31 -8.03 -1.52
CA THR A 69 -0.16 -9.42 -1.65
C THR A 69 -1.67 -9.53 -1.45
N LYS A 70 -2.24 -8.74 -0.53
CA LYS A 70 -3.70 -8.70 -0.33
C LYS A 70 -4.42 -8.12 -1.55
N ALA A 71 -3.94 -7.00 -2.09
CA ALA A 71 -4.50 -6.40 -3.30
C ALA A 71 -4.42 -7.35 -4.50
N MET A 72 -3.30 -8.05 -4.68
CA MET A 72 -3.13 -9.03 -5.75
C MET A 72 -4.12 -10.19 -5.62
N LYS A 73 -4.32 -10.71 -4.41
CA LYS A 73 -5.32 -11.74 -4.12
C LYS A 73 -6.75 -11.25 -4.40
N ASP A 74 -7.08 -10.04 -4.00
CA ASP A 74 -8.41 -9.46 -4.22
C ASP A 74 -8.72 -9.27 -5.72
N ILE A 75 -7.69 -8.97 -6.54
CA ILE A 75 -7.81 -8.88 -8.02
C ILE A 75 -8.01 -10.28 -8.63
N THR A 76 -7.21 -11.28 -8.24
CA THR A 76 -7.34 -12.66 -8.76
C THR A 76 -8.68 -13.30 -8.36
N SER A 77 -9.17 -13.03 -7.15
CA SER A 77 -10.49 -13.53 -6.71
C SER A 77 -11.67 -12.86 -7.41
N GLN A 78 -11.51 -11.64 -7.93
CA GLN A 78 -12.53 -10.99 -8.76
C GLN A 78 -12.59 -11.55 -10.19
N GLU A 79 -11.46 -12.02 -10.75
CA GLU A 79 -11.47 -12.70 -12.04
C GLU A 79 -12.18 -14.05 -11.95
N GLU A 80 -11.98 -14.83 -10.88
CA GLU A 80 -12.61 -16.16 -10.74
C GLU A 80 -14.14 -16.10 -10.54
N ASN A 81 -14.67 -15.00 -9.97
CA ASN A 81 -16.11 -14.82 -9.73
C ASN A 81 -16.82 -13.91 -10.75
N SER A 82 -16.12 -13.44 -11.78
CA SER A 82 -16.75 -12.63 -12.84
C SER A 82 -17.70 -13.49 -13.69
N PRO A 83 -19.00 -13.13 -13.80
CA PRO A 83 -20.00 -13.90 -14.57
C PRO A 83 -19.69 -13.98 -16.08
N SER A 84 -18.77 -13.15 -16.59
CA SER A 84 -18.31 -13.16 -17.98
C SER A 84 -17.50 -14.41 -18.37
N LEU A 85 -16.84 -15.09 -17.42
CA LEU A 85 -16.10 -16.34 -17.69
C LEU A 85 -16.97 -17.60 -17.53
N LYS A 86 -18.03 -17.55 -16.71
CA LYS A 86 -19.01 -18.65 -16.61
C LYS A 86 -19.90 -18.76 -17.85
N VAL A 87 -20.25 -17.64 -18.48
CA VAL A 87 -21.11 -17.60 -19.69
C VAL A 87 -20.41 -18.20 -20.92
N THR A 88 -19.08 -18.11 -21.04
CA THR A 88 -18.33 -18.71 -22.16
C THR A 88 -18.05 -20.20 -21.94
N ALA A 89 -17.81 -20.61 -20.69
CA ALA A 89 -17.64 -22.02 -20.32
C ALA A 89 -18.95 -22.83 -20.51
N ASP A 90 -20.12 -22.25 -20.21
CA ASP A 90 -21.41 -22.92 -20.36
C ASP A 90 -21.86 -23.05 -21.83
N ARG A 91 -21.60 -22.03 -22.68
CA ARG A 91 -21.94 -22.09 -24.12
C ARG A 91 -21.14 -23.13 -24.91
N GLY A 92 -19.89 -23.40 -24.52
CA GLY A 92 -19.06 -24.40 -25.19
C GLY A 92 -19.54 -25.84 -25.00
N ASN A 93 -20.17 -26.14 -23.86
CA ASN A 93 -20.65 -27.49 -23.53
C ASN A 93 -22.01 -27.80 -24.20
N LYS A 94 -22.84 -26.78 -24.44
CA LYS A 94 -24.19 -26.95 -25.02
C LYS A 94 -24.16 -27.34 -26.50
N ASN A 95 -23.23 -26.78 -27.28
CA ASN A 95 -23.06 -27.07 -28.71
C ASN A 95 -22.44 -28.44 -29.01
N LYS A 96 -22.03 -29.21 -28.00
CA LYS A 96 -21.46 -30.56 -28.17
C LYS A 96 -22.49 -31.68 -27.92
N LYS A 97 -23.74 -31.31 -27.57
CA LYS A 97 -24.82 -32.25 -27.22
C LYS A 97 -26.00 -32.23 -28.20
N GLU A 98 -25.93 -31.43 -29.26
CA GLU A 98 -26.82 -31.47 -30.43
C GLU A 98 -26.04 -32.02 -31.63
#